data_AF-A0AB39BSK2-F1
#
_entry.id   AF-A0AB39BSK2-F1
#
_cell.length_a   1.000
_cell.length_b   1.000
_cell.length_c   1.000
_cell.angle_alpha   90.00
_cell.angle_beta   90.00
_cell.angle_gamma   90.00
#
_symmetry.space_group_name_H-M   'P 1'
#
loop_
_entity.id
_entity.type
_entity.pdbx_description
1 polymer ?
#
loop_
_entity_poly.entity_id
_entity_poly.type
_entity_poly.pdbx_seq_one_letter_code
_entity_poly.pdbx_strand_id
1 'polypeptide(L)'
;MINFDKTNRQLLTSACLSCNDPHFSRPLEESPHVGCCSYSPEFSLFELSKIATDDSSFFFDLVNQESNTVNDYTIRVNAWIHPAYQKHANHLKRSTIEQEDLKISYSICRFFKENQGCTLKPSFKNAVCRSFICSTVEDRLSTDEKSHLLEWVQDIQSEATSFHRKHETILKERRMSLKEHPNQVFSYLKALTY
;
A
#
# COMPACT_ATOMS: atom_id res chain seq x y z
N MET A 1 4.40 -17.38 14.02
CA MET A 1 5.35 -16.31 13.60
C MET A 1 4.65 -15.01 13.16
N ILE A 2 3.42 -15.12 12.64
CA ILE A 2 2.58 -13.98 12.25
C ILE A 2 1.56 -13.71 13.36
N ASN A 3 1.28 -12.44 13.63
CA ASN A 3 0.23 -12.00 14.55
C ASN A 3 -0.84 -11.23 13.80
N PHE A 4 -2.12 -11.55 14.04
CA PHE A 4 -3.24 -10.77 13.54
C PHE A 4 -3.62 -9.69 14.55
N ASP A 5 -3.28 -8.44 14.24
CA ASP A 5 -3.74 -7.29 15.00
C ASP A 5 -5.22 -7.05 14.73
N LYS A 6 -6.05 -7.51 15.67
CA LYS A 6 -7.51 -7.37 15.62
C LYS A 6 -7.98 -5.92 15.65
N THR A 7 -7.21 -5.01 16.25
CA THR A 7 -7.60 -3.60 16.41
C THR A 7 -7.59 -2.89 15.06
N ASN A 8 -6.53 -3.09 14.28
CA ASN A 8 -6.39 -2.46 12.96
C ASN A 8 -6.68 -3.40 11.79
N ARG A 9 -7.01 -4.67 12.08
CA ARG A 9 -7.22 -5.76 11.12
C ARG A 9 -6.06 -5.85 10.13
N GLN A 10 -4.86 -6.15 10.65
CA GLN A 10 -3.63 -6.26 9.86
C GLN A 10 -2.77 -7.43 10.34
N LEU A 11 -2.00 -7.99 9.42
CA LEU A 11 -1.00 -9.01 9.69
C LEU A 11 0.33 -8.35 10.04
N LEU A 12 0.94 -8.82 11.12
CA LEU A 12 2.21 -8.33 11.63
C LEU A 12 3.20 -9.48 11.70
N THR A 13 4.45 -9.20 11.33
CA THR A 13 5.57 -10.12 11.49
C THR A 13 6.84 -9.33 11.79
N SER A 14 7.64 -9.82 12.75
CA SER A 14 8.97 -9.27 13.01
C SER A 14 10.01 -9.77 12.02
N ALA A 15 9.71 -10.84 11.24
CA ALA A 15 10.65 -11.45 10.32
C ALA A 15 11.13 -10.49 9.21
N CYS A 16 10.29 -9.52 8.83
CA CYS A 16 10.63 -8.54 7.80
C CYS A 16 11.77 -7.58 8.21
N LEU A 17 11.92 -7.28 9.51
CA LEU A 17 12.95 -6.34 9.99
C LEU A 17 14.37 -6.92 9.90
N SER A 18 14.49 -8.24 9.84
CA SER A 18 15.75 -8.97 9.74
C SER A 18 15.78 -9.90 8.52
N CYS A 19 15.02 -9.56 7.48
CA CYS A 19 14.91 -10.41 6.30
C CYS A 19 16.21 -10.37 5.48
N ASN A 20 16.82 -11.55 5.31
CA ASN A 20 18.03 -11.77 4.52
C ASN A 20 17.72 -12.37 3.14
N ASP A 21 16.47 -12.29 2.69
CA ASP A 21 16.07 -12.78 1.37
C ASP A 21 16.75 -11.94 0.28
N PRO A 22 17.55 -12.55 -0.60
CA PRO A 22 18.24 -11.84 -1.69
C PRO A 22 17.28 -11.08 -2.61
N HIS A 23 16.04 -11.55 -2.77
CA HIS A 23 15.04 -10.89 -3.61
C HIS A 23 14.64 -9.52 -3.06
N PHE A 24 14.68 -9.35 -1.74
CA PHE A 24 14.36 -8.08 -1.06
C PHE A 24 15.62 -7.33 -0.61
N SER A 25 16.79 -7.68 -1.14
CA SER A 25 18.04 -6.99 -0.85
C SER A 25 18.07 -5.60 -1.52
N ARG A 26 18.75 -4.66 -0.85
CA ARG A 26 19.00 -3.34 -1.43
C ARG A 26 19.81 -3.45 -2.73
N PRO A 27 19.46 -2.71 -3.79
CA PRO A 27 20.18 -2.78 -5.06
C PRO A 27 21.57 -2.13 -4.97
N LEU A 28 21.77 -1.23 -3.99
CA LEU A 28 23.00 -0.50 -3.73
C LEU A 28 23.25 -0.44 -2.21
N GLU A 29 24.50 -0.37 -1.79
CA GLU A 29 24.87 -0.36 -0.37
C GLU A 29 24.34 0.89 0.36
N GLU A 30 24.32 2.03 -0.33
CA GLU A 30 23.80 3.30 0.17
C GLU A 30 22.27 3.39 0.16
N SER A 31 21.58 2.44 -0.49
CA SER A 31 20.12 2.41 -0.49
C SER A 31 19.60 1.84 0.83
N PRO A 32 18.52 2.41 1.39
CA PRO A 32 17.94 1.89 2.62
C PRO A 32 17.38 0.48 2.37
N HIS A 33 17.45 -0.36 3.39
CA HIS A 33 16.91 -1.72 3.33
C HIS A 33 15.39 -1.69 3.54
N VAL A 34 14.65 -1.51 2.45
CA VAL A 34 13.17 -1.35 2.49
C VAL A 34 12.42 -2.68 2.56
N GLY A 35 13.10 -3.81 2.32
CA GLY A 35 12.47 -5.12 2.26
C GLY A 35 11.34 -5.18 1.23
N CYS A 36 10.18 -5.72 1.61
CA CYS A 36 8.99 -5.78 0.76
C CYS A 36 8.21 -4.45 0.67
N CYS A 37 8.68 -3.35 1.30
CA CYS A 37 8.05 -2.03 1.26
C CYS A 37 8.52 -1.15 0.08
N SER A 38 8.72 -1.75 -1.09
CA SER A 38 9.15 -1.06 -2.31
C SER A 38 7.99 -0.59 -3.21
N TYR A 39 6.75 -1.02 -2.92
CA TYR A 39 5.60 -0.71 -3.78
C TYR A 39 5.01 0.69 -3.53
N SER A 40 4.27 1.17 -4.54
CA SER A 40 3.44 2.37 -4.46
C SER A 40 2.08 2.00 -3.86
N PRO A 41 1.73 2.43 -2.63
CA PRO A 41 0.44 2.09 -2.06
C PRO A 41 -0.69 2.80 -2.81
N GLU A 42 -1.79 2.08 -3.00
CA GLU A 42 -3.04 2.61 -3.57
C GLU A 42 -4.12 2.63 -2.49
N PHE A 43 -4.66 3.82 -2.22
CA PHE A 43 -5.76 4.04 -1.30
C PHE A 43 -7.08 3.93 -2.05
N SER A 44 -7.90 2.98 -1.64
CA SER A 44 -9.27 2.87 -2.14
C SER A 44 -10.20 3.78 -1.34
N LEU A 45 -11.45 3.92 -1.79
CA LEU A 45 -12.51 4.57 -1.00
C LEU A 45 -12.59 4.06 0.45
N PHE A 46 -12.21 2.81 0.73
CA PHE A 46 -12.20 2.27 2.09
C PHE A 46 -11.19 3.01 2.98
N GLU A 47 -9.91 3.01 2.59
CA GLU A 47 -8.88 3.72 3.34
C GLU A 47 -9.14 5.23 3.37
N LEU A 48 -9.58 5.79 2.24
CA LEU A 48 -9.91 7.20 2.13
C LEU A 48 -11.06 7.59 3.08
N SER A 49 -12.01 6.69 3.36
CA SER A 49 -13.06 6.95 4.35
C SER A 49 -12.51 7.03 5.78
N LYS A 50 -11.57 6.14 6.13
CA LYS A 50 -10.89 6.18 7.44
C LYS A 50 -10.07 7.45 7.60
N ILE A 51 -9.34 7.82 6.55
CA ILE A 51 -8.55 9.06 6.51
C ILE A 51 -9.46 10.28 6.60
N ALA A 52 -10.56 10.35 5.83
CA ALA A 52 -11.48 11.48 5.85
C ALA A 52 -12.12 11.73 7.23
N THR A 53 -12.38 10.67 7.98
CA THR A 53 -12.93 10.73 9.33
C THR A 53 -11.92 11.22 10.37
N ASP A 54 -10.65 10.82 10.24
CA ASP A 54 -9.63 10.95 11.29
C ASP A 54 -8.61 12.08 11.02
N ASP A 55 -8.25 12.32 9.75
CA ASP A 55 -7.26 13.31 9.34
C ASP A 55 -7.62 13.96 7.99
N SER A 56 -8.34 15.07 8.05
CA SER A 56 -8.76 15.80 6.84
C SER A 56 -7.59 16.43 6.09
N SER A 57 -6.55 16.89 6.80
CA SER A 57 -5.34 17.43 6.17
C SER A 57 -4.69 16.37 5.30
N PHE A 58 -4.46 15.18 5.86
CA PHE A 58 -3.82 14.10 5.13
C PHE A 58 -4.63 13.65 3.92
N PHE A 59 -5.97 13.64 4.00
CA PHE A 59 -6.82 13.39 2.82
C PHE A 59 -6.50 14.36 1.68
N PHE A 60 -6.50 15.66 1.96
CA PHE A 60 -6.30 16.67 0.93
C PHE A 60 -4.83 16.75 0.47
N ASP A 61 -3.88 16.45 1.34
CA ASP A 61 -2.47 16.29 0.95
C ASP A 61 -2.32 15.17 -0.09
N LEU A 62 -2.98 14.03 0.11
CA LEU A 62 -2.95 12.93 -0.86
C LEU A 62 -3.54 13.33 -2.21
N VAL A 63 -4.64 14.08 -2.21
CA VAL A 63 -5.32 14.55 -3.44
C VAL A 63 -4.49 15.61 -4.18
N ASN A 64 -3.87 16.54 -3.46
CA ASN A 64 -3.23 17.72 -4.06
C ASN A 64 -1.76 17.50 -4.40
N GLN A 65 -1.12 16.45 -3.87
CA GLN A 65 0.29 16.19 -4.11
C GLN A 65 0.52 15.70 -5.56
N GLU A 66 1.20 16.52 -6.38
CA GLU A 66 1.41 16.30 -7.82
C GLU A 66 2.02 14.95 -8.18
N SER A 67 2.86 14.42 -7.29
CA SER A 67 3.50 13.13 -7.51
C SER A 67 2.58 11.93 -7.29
N ASN A 68 1.35 12.13 -6.80
CA ASN A 68 0.36 11.08 -6.63
C ASN A 68 -0.48 10.97 -7.89
N THR A 69 -0.92 9.75 -8.20
CA THR A 69 -1.88 9.51 -9.28
C THR A 69 -3.27 9.44 -8.69
N VAL A 70 -4.05 10.50 -8.88
CA VAL A 70 -5.45 10.56 -8.47
C VAL A 70 -6.31 9.98 -9.61
N ASN A 71 -6.95 8.85 -9.35
CA ASN A 71 -7.98 8.26 -10.20
C ASN A 71 -9.37 8.68 -9.69
N ASP A 72 -10.43 8.31 -10.40
CA ASP A 72 -11.78 8.74 -10.05
C ASP A 72 -12.20 8.27 -8.65
N TYR A 73 -11.72 7.10 -8.20
CA TYR A 73 -12.09 6.47 -6.92
C TYR A 73 -10.92 5.87 -6.14
N THR A 74 -9.68 6.06 -6.60
CA THR A 74 -8.46 5.62 -5.90
C THR A 74 -7.39 6.69 -5.96
N ILE A 75 -6.46 6.67 -5.00
CA ILE A 75 -5.25 7.51 -5.03
C ILE A 75 -4.03 6.61 -4.89
N ARG A 76 -3.16 6.60 -5.90
CA ARG A 76 -1.88 5.90 -5.84
C ARG A 76 -0.78 6.86 -5.44
N VAL A 77 -0.11 6.57 -4.33
CA VAL A 77 1.08 7.31 -3.89
C VAL A 77 2.30 6.69 -4.54
N ASN A 78 2.85 7.37 -5.54
CA ASN A 78 3.99 6.84 -6.29
C ASN A 78 5.23 6.74 -5.40
N ALA A 79 5.81 5.55 -5.35
CA ALA A 79 7.07 5.31 -4.66
C ALA A 79 8.15 6.26 -5.20
N TRP A 80 9.08 6.65 -4.33
CA TRP A 80 10.26 7.36 -4.75
C TRP A 80 11.20 6.37 -5.44
N ILE A 81 11.63 6.67 -6.66
CA ILE A 81 12.55 5.82 -7.42
C ILE A 81 13.94 6.41 -7.27
N HIS A 82 14.88 5.61 -6.78
CA HIS A 82 16.25 6.05 -6.59
C HIS A 82 16.89 6.47 -7.93
N PRO A 83 17.59 7.62 -8.03
CA PRO A 83 18.15 8.13 -9.29
C PRO A 83 19.08 7.15 -10.02
N ALA A 84 19.74 6.26 -9.29
CA ALA A 84 20.57 5.21 -9.89
C ALA A 84 19.80 4.26 -10.81
N TYR A 85 18.48 4.12 -10.64
CA TYR A 85 17.64 3.36 -11.56
C TYR A 85 17.85 3.80 -13.01
N GLN A 86 17.86 5.12 -13.29
CA GLN A 86 18.04 5.63 -14.65
C GLN A 86 19.41 5.24 -15.23
N LYS A 87 20.45 5.23 -14.39
CA LYS A 87 21.80 4.78 -14.77
C LYS A 87 21.85 3.27 -15.07
N HIS A 88 21.00 2.45 -14.47
CA HIS A 88 20.98 1.01 -14.75
C HIS A 88 20.00 0.62 -15.87
N ALA A 89 18.86 1.30 -15.98
CA ALA A 89 17.84 1.05 -16.98
C ALA A 89 18.35 1.31 -18.40
N ASN A 90 19.17 2.34 -18.60
CA ASN A 90 19.66 2.75 -19.93
C ASN A 90 20.71 1.80 -20.52
N HIS A 91 21.32 0.93 -19.72
CA HIS A 91 22.47 0.11 -20.14
C HIS A 91 22.11 -1.32 -20.56
N LEU A 92 20.84 -1.73 -20.43
CA LEU A 92 20.44 -3.11 -20.67
C LEU A 92 19.19 -3.17 -21.57
N LYS A 93 19.27 -3.92 -22.67
CA LYS A 93 18.08 -4.31 -23.46
C LYS A 93 17.27 -5.31 -22.64
N ARG A 94 16.34 -4.78 -21.84
CA ARG A 94 15.41 -5.56 -21.00
C ARG A 94 14.01 -5.50 -21.59
N SER A 95 13.26 -6.58 -21.42
CA SER A 95 11.81 -6.58 -21.62
C SER A 95 11.12 -5.61 -20.65
N THR A 96 9.87 -5.24 -20.95
CA THR A 96 9.08 -4.34 -20.09
C THR A 96 8.94 -4.87 -18.66
N ILE A 97 8.77 -6.19 -18.50
CA ILE A 97 8.62 -6.83 -17.19
C ILE A 97 9.92 -6.71 -16.38
N GLU A 98 11.05 -7.02 -16.99
CA GLU A 98 12.37 -6.91 -16.33
C GLU A 98 12.74 -5.45 -15.98
N GLN A 99 12.20 -4.47 -16.70
CA GLN A 99 12.35 -3.06 -16.36
C GLN A 99 11.51 -2.67 -15.15
N GLU A 100 10.26 -3.13 -15.07
CA GLU A 100 9.41 -2.88 -13.89
C GLU A 100 9.93 -3.60 -12.64
N ASP A 101 10.39 -4.86 -12.75
CA ASP A 101 11.02 -5.57 -11.62
C ASP A 101 12.27 -4.84 -11.13
N LEU A 102 13.11 -4.38 -12.08
CA LEU A 102 14.28 -3.56 -11.73
C LEU A 102 13.85 -2.29 -11.02
N LYS A 103 12.87 -1.57 -11.57
CA LYS A 103 12.36 -0.32 -10.98
C LYS A 103 11.84 -0.54 -9.55
N ILE A 104 11.15 -1.65 -9.29
CA ILE A 104 10.69 -2.01 -7.94
C ILE A 104 11.88 -2.14 -6.99
N SER A 105 12.99 -2.76 -7.40
CA SER A 105 14.19 -2.86 -6.54
C SER A 105 14.79 -1.51 -6.15
N TYR A 106 14.62 -0.48 -6.98
CA TYR A 106 15.05 0.90 -6.70
C TYR A 106 13.93 1.78 -6.10
N SER A 107 12.74 1.22 -5.87
CA SER A 107 11.58 1.96 -5.39
C SER A 107 11.50 1.91 -3.87
N ILE A 108 11.17 3.05 -3.27
CA ILE A 108 10.99 3.22 -1.84
C ILE A 108 9.58 3.78 -1.61
N CYS A 109 8.76 3.07 -0.83
CA CYS A 109 7.47 3.59 -0.40
C CYS A 109 7.66 4.91 0.36
N ARG A 110 6.88 5.94 0.04
CA ARG A 110 7.02 7.27 0.65
C ARG A 110 6.75 7.31 2.15
N PHE A 111 6.04 6.31 2.65
CA PHE A 111 5.76 6.17 4.08
C PHE A 111 6.82 5.32 4.80
N PHE A 112 7.81 4.78 4.09
CA PHE A 112 8.91 4.08 4.73
C PHE A 112 9.91 5.07 5.34
N LYS A 113 10.32 4.80 6.56
CA LYS A 113 11.41 5.49 7.23
C LYS A 113 12.41 4.48 7.75
N GLU A 114 13.68 4.68 7.42
CA GLU A 114 14.76 3.78 7.81
C GLU A 114 14.79 3.59 9.33
N ASN A 115 15.01 2.35 9.77
CA ASN A 115 14.98 1.92 11.18
C ASN A 115 13.64 2.12 11.92
N GLN A 116 12.58 2.63 11.26
CA GLN A 116 11.24 2.82 11.83
C GLN A 116 10.16 2.02 11.09
N GLY A 117 10.41 1.68 9.82
CA GLY A 117 9.46 0.99 8.96
C GLY A 117 8.38 1.93 8.44
N CYS A 118 7.15 1.43 8.35
CA CYS A 118 6.02 2.19 7.84
C CYS A 118 5.55 3.26 8.84
N THR A 119 5.50 4.51 8.41
CA THR A 119 5.07 5.69 9.19
C THR A 119 3.59 6.01 9.03
N LEU A 120 2.87 5.32 8.13
CA LEU A 120 1.42 5.42 8.03
C LEU A 120 0.76 4.99 9.34
N LYS A 121 -0.25 5.74 9.78
CA LYS A 121 -1.14 5.31 10.86
C LYS A 121 -1.70 3.92 10.50
N PRO A 122 -1.72 2.95 11.43
CA PRO A 122 -2.20 1.60 11.15
C PRO A 122 -3.58 1.53 10.49
N SER A 123 -4.51 2.41 10.90
CA SER A 123 -5.85 2.52 10.34
C SER A 123 -5.88 3.00 8.88
N PHE A 124 -4.83 3.66 8.39
CA PHE A 124 -4.75 4.21 7.03
C PHE A 124 -4.08 3.25 6.04
N LYS A 125 -3.43 2.19 6.52
CA LYS A 125 -2.77 1.21 5.66
C LYS A 125 -3.80 0.55 4.73
N ASN A 126 -3.48 0.48 3.44
CA ASN A 126 -4.34 -0.19 2.48
C ASN A 126 -4.41 -1.70 2.68
N ALA A 127 -5.41 -2.34 2.09
CA ALA A 127 -5.61 -3.78 2.21
C ALA A 127 -4.32 -4.60 1.93
N VAL A 128 -3.55 -4.23 0.90
CA VAL A 128 -2.26 -4.88 0.58
C VAL A 128 -1.25 -4.70 1.71
N CYS A 129 -1.03 -3.48 2.19
CA CYS A 129 -0.16 -3.19 3.34
C CYS A 129 -0.57 -3.94 4.61
N ARG A 130 -1.87 -4.16 4.79
CA ARG A 130 -2.43 -4.87 5.95
C ARG A 130 -2.34 -6.38 5.81
N SER A 131 -2.33 -6.93 4.60
CA SER A 131 -2.44 -8.38 4.38
C SER A 131 -1.19 -9.04 3.80
N PHE A 132 -0.24 -8.27 3.28
CA PHE A 132 0.90 -8.84 2.56
C PHE A 132 1.90 -9.51 3.51
N ILE A 133 2.23 -10.76 3.22
CA ILE A 133 3.31 -11.54 3.80
C ILE A 133 4.06 -12.17 2.61
N CYS A 134 5.40 -12.11 2.60
CA CYS A 134 6.16 -12.68 1.48
C CYS A 134 6.36 -14.19 1.63
N SER A 135 6.61 -14.88 0.52
CA SER A 135 6.85 -16.32 0.46
C SER A 135 7.90 -16.79 1.46
N THR A 136 8.99 -16.05 1.65
CA THR A 136 10.03 -16.39 2.63
C THR A 136 9.52 -16.49 4.07
N VAL A 137 8.49 -15.72 4.42
CA VAL A 137 7.82 -15.82 5.72
C VAL A 137 6.78 -16.95 5.69
N GLU A 138 6.02 -17.08 4.61
CA GLU A 138 5.00 -18.13 4.44
C GLU A 138 5.60 -19.54 4.50
N ASP A 139 6.76 -19.76 3.90
CA ASP A 139 7.43 -21.06 3.81
C ASP A 139 7.85 -21.62 5.18
N ARG A 140 7.93 -20.76 6.20
CA ARG A 140 8.27 -21.14 7.58
C ARG A 140 7.05 -21.43 8.45
N LEU A 141 5.85 -21.22 7.93
CA LEU A 141 4.60 -21.44 8.66
C LEU A 141 4.19 -22.92 8.62
N SER A 142 3.56 -23.38 9.70
CA SER A 142 2.86 -24.66 9.69
C SER A 142 1.65 -24.65 8.74
N THR A 143 1.10 -25.82 8.42
CA THR A 143 -0.13 -25.91 7.60
C THR A 143 -1.29 -25.14 8.22
N ASP A 144 -1.47 -25.21 9.54
CA ASP A 144 -2.53 -24.51 10.26
C ASP A 144 -2.31 -22.99 10.23
N GLU A 145 -1.06 -22.52 10.44
CA GLU A 145 -0.71 -21.10 10.32
C GLU A 145 -0.95 -20.57 8.90
N LYS A 146 -0.66 -21.36 7.86
CA LYS A 146 -0.96 -21.01 6.46
C LYS A 146 -2.46 -20.90 6.22
N SER A 147 -3.27 -21.80 6.78
CA SER A 147 -4.73 -21.74 6.68
C SER A 147 -5.27 -20.45 7.30
N HIS A 148 -4.85 -20.12 8.52
CA HIS A 148 -5.25 -18.88 9.18
C HIS A 148 -4.76 -17.63 8.45
N LEU A 149 -3.54 -17.65 7.90
CA LEU A 149 -3.03 -16.56 7.07
C LEU A 149 -3.98 -16.29 5.89
N LEU A 150 -4.36 -17.34 5.15
CA LEU A 150 -5.26 -17.22 4.00
C LEU A 150 -6.63 -16.65 4.41
N GLU A 151 -7.20 -17.12 5.51
CA GLU A 151 -8.45 -16.60 6.06
C GLU A 151 -8.37 -15.10 6.36
N TRP A 152 -7.31 -14.67 7.05
CA TRP A 152 -7.12 -13.26 7.39
C TRP A 152 -6.86 -12.38 6.17
N VAL A 153 -6.09 -12.86 5.20
CA VAL A 153 -5.87 -12.15 3.93
C VAL A 153 -7.20 -11.96 3.20
N GLN A 154 -7.99 -13.02 3.07
CA GLN A 154 -9.29 -12.96 2.42
C GLN A 154 -10.24 -12.00 3.14
N ASP A 155 -10.27 -12.02 4.46
CA ASP A 155 -11.10 -11.14 5.27
C ASP A 155 -10.75 -9.65 5.07
N ILE A 156 -9.46 -9.30 5.17
CA ILE A 156 -8.97 -7.92 4.95
C ILE A 156 -9.29 -7.42 3.54
N GLN A 157 -9.04 -8.26 2.52
CA GLN A 157 -9.26 -7.90 1.12
C GLN A 157 -10.76 -7.78 0.80
N SER A 158 -11.59 -8.69 1.34
CA SER A 158 -13.04 -8.68 1.13
C SER A 158 -13.69 -7.46 1.77
N GLU A 159 -13.24 -7.05 2.95
CA GLU A 159 -13.69 -5.82 3.61
C GLU A 159 -13.47 -4.62 2.70
N ALA A 160 -12.21 -4.38 2.29
CA ALA A 160 -11.85 -3.21 1.51
C ALA A 160 -12.51 -3.21 0.13
N THR A 161 -12.55 -4.36 -0.54
CA THR A 161 -13.13 -4.50 -1.89
C THR A 161 -14.65 -4.32 -1.87
N SER A 162 -15.34 -4.94 -0.91
CA SER A 162 -16.81 -4.82 -0.81
C SER A 162 -17.21 -3.39 -0.51
N PHE A 163 -16.47 -2.75 0.40
CA PHE A 163 -16.65 -1.34 0.69
C PHE A 163 -16.42 -0.47 -0.55
N HIS A 164 -15.27 -0.63 -1.20
CA HIS A 164 -14.90 0.15 -2.38
C HIS A 164 -15.97 0.07 -3.46
N ARG A 165 -16.39 -1.15 -3.85
CA ARG A 165 -17.40 -1.37 -4.89
C ARG A 165 -18.73 -0.69 -4.56
N LYS A 166 -19.23 -0.85 -3.33
CA LYS A 166 -20.49 -0.25 -2.90
C LYS A 166 -20.46 1.27 -3.04
N HIS A 167 -19.39 1.90 -2.54
CA HIS A 167 -19.30 3.35 -2.49
C HIS A 167 -18.91 3.96 -3.84
N GLU A 168 -18.15 3.23 -4.66
CA GLU A 168 -17.90 3.59 -6.05
C GLU A 168 -19.21 3.68 -6.85
N THR A 169 -20.09 2.69 -6.74
CA THR A 169 -21.41 2.72 -7.40
C THR A 169 -22.22 3.96 -6.99
N ILE A 170 -22.28 4.26 -5.70
CA ILE A 170 -23.03 5.42 -5.19
C ILE A 170 -22.43 6.74 -5.71
N LEU A 171 -21.10 6.87 -5.74
CA LEU A 171 -20.44 8.07 -6.25
C LEU A 171 -20.66 8.23 -7.77
N LYS A 172 -20.62 7.13 -8.54
CA LYS A 172 -20.96 7.11 -9.98
C LYS A 172 -22.38 7.58 -10.25
N GLU A 173 -23.36 7.08 -9.50
CA GLU A 173 -24.77 7.50 -9.60
C GLU A 173 -24.94 9.00 -9.32
N ARG A 174 -24.14 9.54 -8.41
CA ARG A 174 -24.11 10.97 -8.06
C ARG A 174 -23.21 11.81 -8.95
N ARG A 175 -22.55 11.21 -9.95
CA ARG A 175 -21.57 11.87 -10.84
C ARG A 175 -20.46 12.62 -10.08
N MET A 176 -19.98 12.02 -8.99
CA MET A 176 -18.87 12.55 -8.19
C MET A 176 -17.63 11.68 -8.35
N SER A 177 -16.46 12.29 -8.40
CA SER A 177 -15.16 11.60 -8.47
C SER A 177 -14.12 12.38 -7.67
N LEU A 178 -13.04 11.71 -7.26
CA LEU A 178 -11.92 12.36 -6.58
C LEU A 178 -11.24 13.43 -7.46
N LYS A 179 -11.18 13.20 -8.78
CA LYS A 179 -10.56 14.13 -9.73
C LYS A 179 -11.35 15.43 -9.87
N GLU A 180 -12.66 15.32 -10.03
CA GLU A 180 -13.50 16.47 -10.37
C GLU A 180 -14.15 17.11 -9.13
N HIS A 181 -14.41 16.30 -8.10
CA HIS A 181 -15.23 16.69 -6.96
C HIS A 181 -14.60 16.28 -5.60
N PRO A 182 -13.30 16.56 -5.34
CA PRO A 182 -12.60 16.03 -4.16
C PRO A 182 -13.26 16.45 -2.83
N ASN A 183 -13.74 17.69 -2.71
CA ASN A 183 -14.44 18.18 -1.52
C ASN A 183 -15.78 17.46 -1.26
N GLN A 184 -16.51 17.12 -2.33
CA GLN A 184 -17.80 16.45 -2.21
C GLN A 184 -17.60 14.97 -1.86
N VAL A 185 -16.61 14.31 -2.48
CA VAL A 185 -16.21 12.94 -2.12
C VAL A 185 -15.71 12.88 -0.68
N PHE A 186 -14.86 13.81 -0.25
CA PHE A 186 -14.43 13.92 1.14
C PHE A 186 -15.61 14.02 2.11
N SER A 187 -16.54 14.94 1.84
CA SER A 187 -17.72 15.16 2.69
C SER A 187 -18.61 13.93 2.75
N TYR A 188 -18.80 13.25 1.61
CA TYR A 188 -19.52 11.99 1.54
C TYR A 188 -18.87 10.91 2.38
N LEU A 189 -17.56 10.67 2.20
CA LEU A 189 -16.83 9.62 2.90
C LEU A 189 -16.75 9.88 4.41
N LYS A 190 -16.56 11.13 4.83
CA LYS A 190 -16.55 11.55 6.24
C LYS A 190 -17.90 11.35 6.94
N ALA A 191 -19.00 11.46 6.19
CA ALA A 191 -20.34 11.25 6.73
C ALA A 191 -20.71 9.75 6.89
N LEU A 192 -19.87 8.83 6.43
CA LEU A 192 -20.07 7.40 6.62
C LEU A 192 -19.71 7.03 8.06
N THR A 193 -20.71 6.87 8.91
CA THR A 193 -20.56 6.27 10.24
C THR A 193 -20.37 4.75 10.13
N TYR A 194 -19.39 4.20 10.86
CA TYR A 194 -19.23 2.78 11.14
C TYR A 194 -19.37 2.51 12.63
#